data_AF-A0A8K0JT65-F1
#
_entry.id   AF-A0A8K0JT65-F1
#
_cell.length_a   1.000
_cell.length_b   1.000
_cell.length_c   1.000
_cell.angle_alpha   90.00
_cell.angle_beta   90.00
_cell.angle_gamma   90.00
#
_symmetry.space_group_name_H-M   'P 1'
#
loop_
_entity.id
_entity.type
_entity.pdbx_description
1 polymer ?
#
loop_
_entity_poly.entity_id
_entity_poly.type
_entity_poly.pdbx_seq_one_letter_code
_entity_poly.pdbx_strand_id
1 'polypeptide(L)'
;MDVNEFRSAGKEMVDYICEYMETLGSKRRVTPSVEPGYLRPLLPKEAPEKPEPWQDIMQDVESKIMPGVTHWQHPRFHAYFPSGNSYPSILGDMLGDAIGCIGFSW
;
A
#
# COMPACT_ATOMS: atom_id res chain seq x y z
N MET A 1 -7.05 -16.40 4.81
CA MET A 1 -6.52 -15.54 5.87
C MET A 1 -7.36 -15.73 7.13
N ASP A 2 -6.83 -16.47 8.09
CA ASP A 2 -7.28 -16.52 9.47
C ASP A 2 -6.50 -15.53 10.38
N VAL A 3 -6.72 -15.57 11.69
CA VAL A 3 -6.06 -14.67 12.65
C VAL A 3 -4.55 -14.87 12.74
N ASN A 4 -4.06 -16.10 12.59
CA ASN A 4 -2.63 -16.39 12.64
C ASN A 4 -1.95 -15.93 11.36
N GLU A 5 -2.57 -16.19 10.21
CA GLU A 5 -2.14 -15.68 8.91
C GLU A 5 -2.14 -14.14 8.90
N PHE A 6 -3.19 -13.50 9.43
CA PHE A 6 -3.27 -12.04 9.60
C PHE A 6 -2.16 -11.50 10.50
N ARG A 7 -1.87 -12.17 11.62
CA ARG A 7 -0.79 -11.75 12.53
C ARG A 7 0.57 -11.76 11.83
N SER A 8 0.84 -12.78 11.00
CA SER A 8 2.09 -12.87 10.24
C SER A 8 2.13 -11.81 9.13
N ALA A 9 1.11 -11.76 8.28
CA ALA A 9 0.99 -10.80 7.18
C ALA A 9 1.00 -9.34 7.67
N GLY A 10 0.37 -9.06 8.81
CA GLY A 10 0.34 -7.74 9.42
C GLY A 10 1.72 -7.28 9.90
N LYS A 11 2.54 -8.18 10.45
CA LYS A 11 3.94 -7.87 10.80
C LYS A 11 4.77 -7.60 9.55
N GLU A 12 4.64 -8.45 8.53
CA GLU A 12 5.31 -8.26 7.23
C GLU A 12 4.92 -6.91 6.58
N MET A 13 3.65 -6.51 6.69
CA MET A 13 3.17 -5.21 6.21
C MET A 13 3.79 -4.05 7.00
N VAL A 14 3.90 -4.16 8.32
CA VAL A 14 4.57 -3.13 9.14
C VAL A 14 6.04 -3.00 8.75
N ASP A 15 6.75 -4.12 8.59
CA ASP A 15 8.15 -4.12 8.15
C ASP A 15 8.31 -3.50 6.76
N TYR A 16 7.39 -3.83 5.84
CA TYR A 16 7.32 -3.23 4.51
C TYR A 16 7.11 -1.72 4.54
N ILE A 17 6.19 -1.22 5.37
CA ILE A 17 5.93 0.23 5.52
C ILE A 17 7.19 0.94 6.03
N CYS A 18 7.86 0.38 7.04
CA CYS A 18 9.10 0.94 7.57
C CYS A 18 10.18 1.03 6.49
N GLU A 19 10.45 -0.07 5.78
CA GLU A 19 11.43 -0.10 4.70
C GLU A 19 11.06 0.88 3.56
N TYR A 20 9.77 0.94 3.20
CA TYR A 20 9.28 1.88 2.19
C TYR A 20 9.55 3.33 2.59
N MET A 21 9.21 3.73 3.82
CA MET A 21 9.39 5.09 4.30
C MET A 21 10.86 5.46 4.46
N GLU A 22 11.69 4.57 5.01
CA GLU A 22 13.13 4.81 5.21
C GLU A 22 13.89 4.94 3.89
N THR A 23 13.53 4.14 2.90
CA THR A 23 14.24 4.09 1.61
C THR A 23 13.59 4.89 0.50
N LEU A 24 12.45 5.53 0.77
CA LEU A 24 11.65 6.24 -0.24
C LEU A 24 12.48 7.23 -1.07
N GLY A 25 13.33 8.00 -0.39
CA GLY A 25 14.15 9.05 -1.01
C GLY A 25 15.28 8.53 -1.90
N SER A 26 15.72 7.28 -1.70
CA SER A 26 16.89 6.69 -2.37
C SER A 26 16.51 5.64 -3.40
N LYS A 27 15.49 4.81 -3.15
CA LYS A 27 15.11 3.70 -4.01
C LYS A 27 14.07 4.05 -5.07
N ARG A 28 13.28 5.12 -4.89
CA ARG A 28 12.13 5.41 -5.74
C ARG A 28 12.21 6.79 -6.39
N ARG A 29 11.65 6.89 -7.60
CA ARG A 29 11.43 8.17 -8.27
C ARG A 29 10.22 8.85 -7.65
N VAL A 30 10.17 10.18 -7.66
CA VAL A 30 9.00 10.93 -7.17
C VAL A 30 7.76 10.64 -8.03
N THR A 31 7.92 10.75 -9.35
CA THR A 31 6.86 10.51 -10.34
C THR A 31 7.14 9.23 -11.13
N PRO A 32 6.07 8.49 -11.50
CA PRO A 32 6.19 7.24 -12.22
C PRO A 32 6.72 7.46 -13.65
N SER A 33 7.13 6.37 -14.30
CA SER A 33 7.64 6.35 -15.68
C SER A 33 6.78 5.45 -16.57
N VAL A 34 5.47 5.62 -16.47
CA VAL A 34 4.47 4.78 -17.13
C VAL A 34 3.49 5.63 -17.92
N GLU A 35 2.85 5.02 -18.92
CA GLU A 35 1.83 5.67 -19.73
C GLU A 35 0.41 5.34 -19.22
N PRO A 36 -0.60 6.19 -19.50
CA PRO A 36 -1.99 5.87 -19.23
C PRO A 36 -2.38 4.50 -19.79
N GLY A 37 -2.98 3.65 -18.94
CA GLY A 37 -3.40 2.29 -19.30
C GLY A 37 -2.36 1.19 -19.07
N TYR A 38 -1.13 1.51 -18.62
CA TYR A 38 -0.06 0.51 -18.43
C TYR A 38 -0.45 -0.69 -17.54
N LEU A 39 -1.33 -0.49 -16.56
CA LEU A 39 -1.65 -1.50 -15.56
C LEU A 39 -2.59 -2.58 -16.09
N ARG A 40 -3.53 -2.24 -16.97
CA ARG A 40 -4.55 -3.17 -17.49
C ARG A 40 -3.98 -4.45 -18.12
N PRO A 41 -2.92 -4.41 -18.96
CA PRO A 41 -2.33 -5.62 -19.53
C PRO A 41 -1.54 -6.47 -18.51
N LEU A 42 -1.19 -5.94 -17.34
CA LEU A 42 -0.47 -6.66 -16.29
C LEU A 42 -1.40 -7.44 -15.35
N LEU A 43 -2.70 -7.16 -15.41
CA LEU A 43 -3.72 -7.77 -14.56
C LEU A 43 -4.57 -8.79 -15.33
N PRO A 44 -5.06 -9.84 -14.65
CA PRO A 44 -6.02 -10.77 -15.25
C PRO A 44 -7.29 -10.04 -15.71
N LYS A 45 -8.01 -10.64 -16.67
CA LYS A 45 -9.23 -10.03 -17.20
C LYS A 45 -10.42 -10.13 -16.25
N GLU A 46 -10.38 -11.11 -15.36
CA GLU A 46 -11.44 -11.46 -14.42
C GLU A 46 -10.81 -11.69 -13.04
N ALA A 47 -11.61 -11.57 -11.98
CA ALA A 47 -11.16 -11.84 -10.62
C ALA A 47 -10.86 -13.34 -10.45
N PRO A 48 -9.88 -13.72 -9.62
CA PRO A 48 -9.58 -15.12 -9.36
C PRO A 48 -10.76 -15.80 -8.64
N GLU A 49 -11.15 -16.99 -9.11
CA GLU A 49 -12.19 -17.79 -8.45
C GLU A 49 -11.71 -18.47 -7.16
N LYS A 50 -10.39 -18.58 -7.00
CA LYS A 50 -9.74 -19.23 -5.87
C LYS A 50 -8.86 -18.23 -5.13
N PRO A 51 -8.67 -18.41 -3.81
CA PRO A 51 -7.74 -17.59 -3.04
C PRO A 51 -6.31 -17.70 -3.58
N GLU A 52 -5.59 -16.59 -3.54
CA GLU A 52 -4.16 -16.51 -3.85
C GLU A 52 -3.34 -16.35 -2.56
N PRO A 53 -2.09 -16.83 -2.53
CA PRO A 53 -1.16 -16.58 -1.43
C PRO A 53 -0.93 -15.08 -1.19
N TRP A 54 -0.80 -14.69 0.09
CA TRP A 54 -0.51 -13.30 0.46
C TRP A 54 0.79 -12.77 -0.15
N GLN A 55 1.80 -13.64 -0.27
CA GLN A 55 3.10 -13.28 -0.85
C GLN A 55 2.97 -12.88 -2.32
N ASP A 56 2.12 -13.55 -3.08
CA ASP A 56 1.89 -13.25 -4.51
C ASP A 56 1.22 -11.88 -4.65
N ILE A 57 0.29 -11.55 -3.76
CA ILE A 57 -0.36 -10.24 -3.70
C ILE A 57 0.66 -9.13 -3.41
N MET A 58 1.55 -9.33 -2.42
CA MET A 58 2.59 -8.34 -2.09
C MET A 58 3.64 -8.20 -3.20
N GLN A 59 3.95 -9.29 -3.91
CA GLN A 59 4.81 -9.22 -5.10
C GLN A 59 4.16 -8.41 -6.22
N ASP A 60 2.85 -8.53 -6.40
CA ASP A 60 2.09 -7.75 -7.37
C ASP A 60 2.04 -6.25 -6.99
N VAL A 61 1.93 -5.93 -5.70
CA VAL A 61 2.05 -4.54 -5.21
C VAL A 61 3.38 -3.93 -5.65
N GLU A 62 4.49 -4.62 -5.40
CA GLU A 62 5.82 -4.10 -5.79
C GLU A 62 6.05 -4.05 -7.30
N SER A 63 5.63 -5.09 -8.02
CA SER A 63 5.98 -5.24 -9.44
C SER A 63 5.01 -4.54 -10.39
N LYS A 64 3.74 -4.38 -10.03
CA LYS A 64 2.68 -3.82 -10.90
C LYS A 64 2.17 -2.47 -10.42
N ILE A 65 2.02 -2.28 -9.11
CA ILE A 65 1.43 -1.06 -8.54
C ILE A 65 2.49 0.02 -8.36
N MET A 66 3.55 -0.26 -7.60
CA MET A 66 4.56 0.74 -7.25
C MET A 66 5.23 1.46 -8.43
N PRO A 67 5.46 0.84 -9.61
CA PRO A 67 5.98 1.55 -10.77
C PRO A 67 5.10 2.71 -11.27
N GLY A 68 3.80 2.67 -10.98
CA GLY A 68 2.83 3.71 -11.35
C GLY A 68 2.46 4.66 -10.22
N VAL A 69 3.05 4.51 -9.03
CA VAL A 69 2.74 5.38 -7.88
C VAL A 69 3.50 6.70 -8.00
N THR A 70 2.79 7.81 -7.82
CA THR A 70 3.42 9.09 -7.48
C THR A 70 3.63 9.12 -5.98
N HIS A 71 4.88 9.21 -5.53
CA HIS A 71 5.23 9.07 -4.13
C HIS A 71 5.12 10.41 -3.39
N TRP A 72 3.93 10.70 -2.85
CA TRP A 72 3.63 11.94 -2.13
C TRP A 72 4.50 12.20 -0.89
N GLN A 73 4.92 11.13 -0.21
CA GLN A 73 5.77 11.22 0.99
C GLN A 73 7.27 11.31 0.66
N HIS A 74 7.63 11.30 -0.63
CA HIS A 74 9.03 11.40 -1.03
C HIS A 74 9.58 12.79 -0.66
N PRO A 75 10.78 12.94 -0.08
CA PRO A 75 11.31 14.24 0.39
C PRO A 75 11.46 15.30 -0.69
N ARG A 76 11.63 14.88 -1.95
CA ARG A 76 11.66 15.71 -3.17
C ARG A 76 10.29 15.95 -3.84
N PHE A 77 9.17 15.58 -3.22
CA PHE A 77 7.84 15.89 -3.75
C PHE A 77 7.45 17.32 -3.36
N HIS A 78 7.34 18.21 -4.35
CA HIS A 78 7.05 19.63 -4.14
C HIS A 78 5.88 20.12 -5.02
N ALA A 79 5.06 19.21 -5.53
CA ALA A 79 3.83 19.55 -6.25
C ALA A 79 2.67 19.74 -5.25
N TYR A 80 1.68 20.56 -5.61
CA TYR A 80 0.44 20.75 -4.85
C TYR A 80 0.67 21.18 -3.38
N PHE A 81 -0.02 20.54 -2.43
CA PHE A 81 0.12 20.69 -0.98
C PHE A 81 0.51 19.34 -0.36
N PRO A 82 1.22 19.34 0.80
CA PRO A 82 1.61 18.10 1.45
C PRO A 82 0.37 17.28 1.88
N SER A 83 0.44 15.97 1.68
CA SER A 83 -0.52 15.03 2.24
C SER A 83 -0.02 14.57 3.60
N GLY A 84 -0.79 14.82 4.67
CA GLY A 84 -0.44 14.37 6.01
C GLY A 84 -0.30 12.85 6.07
N ASN A 85 0.84 12.37 6.57
CA ASN A 85 1.07 10.95 6.83
C ASN A 85 2.06 10.84 8.00
N SER A 86 1.73 10.03 9.00
CA SER A 86 2.59 9.79 10.15
C SER A 86 2.34 8.41 10.74
N TYR A 87 3.34 7.82 11.40
CA TYR A 87 3.19 6.50 12.03
C TYR A 87 2.02 6.44 13.03
N PRO A 88 1.78 7.46 13.89
CA PRO A 88 0.59 7.46 14.75
C PRO A 88 -0.73 7.44 13.98
N SER A 89 -0.81 8.12 12.82
CA SER A 89 -2.01 8.08 11.97
C SER A 89 -2.27 6.68 11.42
N ILE A 90 -1.23 6.00 10.94
CA ILE A 90 -1.33 4.64 10.41
C ILE A 90 -1.79 3.67 11.49
N LEU A 91 -1.22 3.75 12.71
CA LEU A 91 -1.66 2.93 13.84
C LEU A 91 -3.12 3.21 14.25
N GLY A 92 -3.53 4.49 14.19
CA GLY A 92 -4.90 4.89 14.45
C GLY A 92 -5.89 4.26 13.47
N ASP A 93 -5.58 4.33 12.17
CA ASP A 93 -6.42 3.73 11.12
C ASP A 93 -6.49 2.20 11.27
N MET A 94 -5.36 1.52 11.54
CA MET A 94 -5.36 0.08 11.80
C MET A 94 -6.29 -0.33 12.95
N LEU A 95 -6.31 0.44 14.05
CA LEU A 95 -7.20 0.18 15.17
C LEU A 95 -8.66 0.51 14.83
N GLY A 96 -8.89 1.62 14.12
CA GLY A 96 -10.21 2.02 13.63
C GLY A 96 -10.85 0.93 12.76
N ASP A 97 -10.08 0.40 11.80
CA ASP A 97 -10.50 -0.68 10.92
C ASP A 97 -10.81 -1.97 11.70
N ALA A 98 -10.03 -2.27 12.74
CA ALA A 98 -10.28 -3.43 13.60
C ALA A 98 -11.55 -3.29 14.46
N ILE A 99 -11.86 -2.08 14.94
CA ILE A 99 -13.12 -1.79 15.64
C ILE A 99 -14.30 -1.90 14.67
N GLY A 100 -14.13 -1.39 13.44
CA GLY A 100 -15.07 -1.57 12.34
C GLY A 100 -16.49 -1.06 12.62
N CYS A 101 -16.65 -0.12 13.55
CA CYS A 101 -17.97 0.37 13.92
C CYS A 101 -18.49 1.36 12.87
N ILE A 102 -19.80 1.29 12.59
CA ILE A 102 -20.48 2.25 11.71
C ILE A 102 -21.16 3.28 12.61
N GLY A 103 -20.48 4.39 12.87
CA GLY A 103 -20.92 5.46 13.77
C GLY A 103 -22.02 6.36 13.19
N PHE A 104 -23.10 5.82 12.65
CA PHE A 104 -24.25 6.62 12.17
C PHE A 104 -25.10 7.18 13.31
N SER A 105 -24.95 6.64 14.52
CA SER A 105 -25.59 7.12 15.74
C SER A 105 -24.62 7.01 16.92
N TRP A 106 -24.92 7.75 17.99
CA TRP A 106 -24.28 7.59 19.28
C TRP A 106 -24.70 6.26 19.94
#